data_AF-A0A4Q3WF22-F1
#
_entry.id   AF-A0A4Q3WF22-F1
#
_cell.length_a   1.000
_cell.length_b   1.000
_cell.length_c   1.000
_cell.angle_alpha   90.00
_cell.angle_beta   90.00
_cell.angle_gamma   90.00
#
_symmetry.space_group_name_H-M   'P 1'
#
loop_
_entity.id
_entity.type
_entity.pdbx_description
1 polymer ?
#
loop_
_entity_poly.entity_id
_entity_poly.type
_entity_poly.pdbx_seq_one_letter_code
_entity_poly.pdbx_strand_id
1 'polypeptide(L)'
;KLAILKDRASKRCSLDHVFDIVDVRYEKDGSAFWLKLGLRQGDIGTEVEPMDLAHLSGLLDRDPLSNPTGPGESVRSDKPSPDQLEAACELAMQVHENTMPRSDAMAKLFGEQGIKESTASVLLNNYRCLATGTEIRSPMSAEGMAIFADSVIAIEGTSALPKVISAITGFIHYARRQWKYEAHGMQVLLRRLQADEELSAKLEAIETAFAEEDADFRDNGTPSTVRREVWARGPQHAAFRRRLFRRWKDACSVHGSACNGQLIASHIVAWSLDESLRGDPDNGLLLSVPLDSLFDRGLISFDNDGVLVRSRKLDAGTAKHFGVVSDLRLEWNRITRRARDRIMLNLKRHRECHSAAHGYTV
;
A
#
# COMPACT_ATOMS: atom_id res chain seq x y z
N LYS A 1 11.47 12.95 24.37
CA LYS A 1 10.78 12.20 23.30
C LYS A 1 10.38 10.83 23.88
N LEU A 2 9.16 10.32 23.62
CA LEU A 2 8.68 9.07 24.25
C LEU A 2 8.72 7.91 23.25
N ALA A 3 9.23 6.75 23.67
CA ALA A 3 9.17 5.51 22.91
C ALA A 3 8.17 4.56 23.58
N ILE A 4 7.24 4.00 22.81
CA ILE A 4 6.24 3.06 23.33
C ILE A 4 6.46 1.71 22.66
N LEU A 5 6.75 0.69 23.46
CA LEU A 5 6.95 -0.65 22.93
C LEU A 5 5.61 -1.29 22.57
N LYS A 6 5.55 -1.87 21.38
CA LYS A 6 4.39 -2.56 20.85
C LYS A 6 4.55 -4.05 21.07
N ASP A 7 3.63 -4.66 21.80
CA ASP A 7 3.67 -6.10 22.02
C ASP A 7 3.57 -6.85 20.68
N ARG A 8 4.46 -7.82 20.49
CA ARG A 8 4.68 -8.43 19.17
C ARG A 8 3.50 -9.30 18.76
N ALA A 9 2.79 -9.89 19.72
CA ALA A 9 1.69 -10.81 19.51
C ALA A 9 0.34 -10.08 19.39
N SER A 10 0.02 -9.21 20.34
CA SER A 10 -1.25 -8.48 20.40
C SER A 10 -1.30 -7.23 19.53
N LYS A 11 -0.14 -6.74 19.08
CA LYS A 11 0.00 -5.46 18.34
C LYS A 11 -0.55 -4.25 19.09
N ARG A 12 -0.75 -4.35 20.41
CA ARG A 12 -1.17 -3.22 21.24
C ARG A 12 0.07 -2.54 21.82
N CYS A 13 0.03 -1.21 21.87
CA CYS A 13 1.00 -0.42 22.62
C CYS A 13 0.47 -0.30 24.05
N SER A 14 1.26 -0.66 25.06
CA SER A 14 0.89 -0.48 26.47
C SER A 14 1.47 0.84 26.97
N LEU A 15 0.65 1.62 27.69
CA LEU A 15 1.09 2.86 28.34
C LEU A 15 2.03 2.59 29.53
N ASP A 16 2.10 1.34 29.99
CA ASP A 16 3.03 0.87 31.02
C ASP A 16 4.45 0.64 30.45
N HIS A 17 4.60 0.65 29.12
CA HIS A 17 5.87 0.48 28.41
C HIS A 17 6.26 1.75 27.64
N VAL A 18 6.08 2.90 28.31
CA VAL A 18 6.43 4.24 27.82
C VAL A 18 7.77 4.65 28.41
N PHE A 19 8.76 4.81 27.53
CA PHE A 19 10.12 5.16 27.92
C PHE A 19 10.47 6.57 27.44
N ASP A 20 11.26 7.29 28.22
CA ASP A 20 11.89 8.51 27.74
C ASP A 20 13.09 8.16 26.87
N ILE A 21 13.23 8.76 25.69
CA ILE A 21 14.45 8.67 24.87
C ILE A 21 15.45 9.68 25.45
N VAL A 22 16.55 9.16 25.97
CA VAL A 22 17.58 9.86 26.77
C VAL A 22 18.82 10.21 25.94
N ASP A 23 19.15 9.44 24.91
CA ASP A 23 20.32 9.66 24.06
C ASP A 23 20.12 9.00 22.68
N VAL A 24 20.71 9.56 21.62
CA VAL A 24 20.62 9.05 20.24
C VAL A 24 21.98 9.12 19.56
N ARG A 25 22.43 8.07 18.85
CA ARG A 25 23.75 8.06 18.19
C ARG A 25 23.80 7.27 16.90
N TYR A 26 24.62 7.72 15.95
CA TYR A 26 24.68 7.19 14.59
C TYR A 26 25.98 6.46 14.30
N GLU A 27 25.96 5.64 13.26
CA GLU A 27 27.16 5.03 12.70
C GLU A 27 27.76 5.89 11.59
N LYS A 28 29.10 5.94 11.49
CA LYS A 28 29.84 6.78 10.53
C LYS A 28 29.54 6.53 9.06
N ASP A 29 29.02 5.37 8.71
CA ASP A 29 28.62 5.03 7.34
C ASP A 29 27.12 5.24 7.09
N GLY A 30 26.40 5.81 8.07
CA GLY A 30 24.97 6.10 8.00
C GLY A 30 24.08 4.86 7.99
N SER A 31 24.64 3.66 8.23
CA SER A 31 23.86 2.42 8.11
C SER A 31 22.94 2.15 9.30
N ALA A 32 23.10 2.86 10.42
CA ALA A 32 22.25 2.71 11.61
C ALA A 32 22.36 3.87 12.59
N PHE A 33 21.36 3.96 13.50
CA PHE A 33 21.42 4.77 14.71
C PHE A 33 20.76 4.08 15.91
N TRP A 34 20.96 4.66 17.08
CA TRP A 34 20.67 4.08 18.38
C TRP A 34 19.82 5.00 19.24
N LEU A 35 18.94 4.43 20.07
CA LEU A 35 18.15 5.18 21.06
C LEU A 35 18.38 4.59 22.45
N LYS A 36 18.76 5.43 23.43
CA LYS A 36 18.82 5.07 24.85
C LYS A 36 17.47 5.38 25.48
N LEU A 37 16.83 4.39 26.11
CA LEU A 37 15.52 4.52 26.74
C LEU A 37 15.64 4.54 28.27
N GLY A 38 15.04 5.51 28.93
CA GLY A 38 14.94 5.67 30.38
C GLY A 38 13.59 5.18 30.90
N LEU A 39 13.60 4.42 31.99
CA LEU A 39 12.39 3.94 32.68
C LEU A 39 11.79 5.05 33.53
N ARG A 40 10.46 5.24 33.43
CA ARG A 40 9.69 6.00 34.42
C ARG A 40 9.27 5.02 35.53
N GLN A 41 9.74 5.24 36.76
CA GLN A 41 9.22 4.49 37.91
C GLN A 41 7.77 4.91 38.19
N GLY A 42 6.85 3.94 38.29
CA GLY A 42 5.50 4.16 38.82
C GLY A 42 4.47 3.15 38.32
N ASP A 43 4.19 2.15 39.16
CA ASP A 43 2.95 1.36 39.31
C ASP A 43 2.31 0.69 38.07
N ILE A 44 2.62 -0.60 37.92
CA ILE A 44 1.89 -1.54 37.05
C ILE A 44 0.81 -2.23 37.90
N GLY A 45 -0.46 -2.09 37.52
CA GLY A 45 -1.51 -3.01 37.94
C GLY A 45 -2.89 -2.39 38.13
N THR A 46 -3.68 -2.37 37.05
CA THR A 46 -5.14 -2.41 37.19
C THR A 46 -5.71 -3.47 36.26
N GLU A 47 -6.60 -4.30 36.79
CA GLU A 47 -7.30 -5.34 36.03
C GLU A 47 -8.14 -4.72 34.91
N VAL A 48 -8.04 -5.31 33.71
CA VAL A 48 -8.83 -4.90 32.53
C VAL A 48 -10.02 -5.86 32.42
N GLU A 49 -11.23 -5.33 32.58
CA GLU A 49 -12.43 -6.10 32.28
C GLU A 49 -12.57 -6.34 30.75
N PRO A 50 -12.93 -7.56 30.34
CA PRO A 50 -13.16 -7.88 28.94
C PRO A 50 -14.46 -7.23 28.44
N MET A 51 -14.36 -6.45 27.36
CA MET A 51 -15.50 -5.86 26.68
C MET A 51 -16.00 -6.82 25.59
N ASP A 52 -17.28 -7.20 25.66
CA ASP A 52 -17.94 -8.02 24.64
C ASP A 52 -18.19 -7.20 23.37
N LEU A 53 -17.55 -7.62 22.28
CA LEU A 53 -17.59 -6.98 20.96
C LEU A 53 -18.72 -7.51 20.07
N ALA A 54 -19.68 -8.27 20.60
CA ALA A 54 -20.87 -8.71 19.88
C ALA A 54 -21.69 -7.56 19.24
N HIS A 55 -21.51 -6.31 19.70
CA HIS A 55 -22.18 -5.15 19.10
C HIS A 55 -21.54 -4.71 17.75
N LEU A 56 -20.28 -5.07 17.48
CA LEU A 56 -19.59 -4.67 16.24
C LEU A 56 -19.99 -5.56 15.05
N SER A 57 -20.44 -6.79 15.29
CA SER A 57 -21.01 -7.65 14.25
C SER A 57 -22.35 -7.15 13.71
N GLY A 58 -23.00 -6.19 14.39
CA GLY A 58 -24.25 -5.56 13.93
C GLY A 58 -24.06 -4.31 13.05
N LEU A 59 -22.82 -3.89 12.77
CA LEU A 59 -22.53 -2.65 12.00
C LEU A 59 -22.32 -2.87 10.50
N LEU A 60 -22.60 -4.07 10.01
CA LEU A 60 -22.77 -4.34 8.59
C LEU A 60 -24.26 -4.49 8.30
N ASP A 61 -24.97 -3.37 8.15
CA ASP A 61 -26.22 -3.42 7.39
C ASP A 61 -26.56 -2.08 6.71
N ARG A 62 -26.50 -2.15 5.37
CA ARG A 62 -27.13 -1.31 4.34
C ARG A 62 -26.50 0.05 4.02
N ASP A 63 -25.81 0.06 2.87
CA ASP A 63 -25.72 1.24 1.99
C ASP A 63 -27.15 1.57 1.46
N PRO A 64 -27.75 2.73 1.75
CA PRO A 64 -29.11 3.08 1.31
C PRO A 64 -29.23 3.31 -0.20
N LEU A 65 -28.12 3.25 -0.96
CA LEU A 65 -28.16 3.16 -2.42
C LEU A 65 -28.31 1.71 -2.93
N SER A 66 -28.57 0.75 -2.03
CA SER A 66 -29.06 -0.59 -2.40
C SER A 66 -30.58 -0.61 -2.19
N ASN A 67 -31.33 -0.73 -3.29
CA ASN A 67 -32.78 -0.90 -3.21
C ASN A 67 -33.11 -2.15 -2.37
N PRO A 68 -34.13 -2.10 -1.50
CA PRO A 68 -34.62 -3.30 -0.84
C PRO A 68 -35.42 -4.11 -1.87
N THR A 69 -34.80 -5.10 -2.51
CA THR A 69 -35.56 -6.12 -3.24
C THR A 69 -36.18 -7.07 -2.22
N GLY A 70 -37.51 -7.13 -2.24
CA GLY A 70 -38.26 -8.24 -1.65
C GLY A 70 -37.89 -9.58 -2.32
N PRO A 71 -38.39 -10.70 -1.79
CA PRO A 71 -37.99 -12.02 -2.25
C PRO A 71 -38.47 -12.25 -3.68
N GLY A 72 -37.52 -12.33 -4.61
CA GLY A 72 -37.74 -12.73 -6.00
C GLY A 72 -37.54 -11.59 -7.01
N GLU A 73 -36.30 -11.38 -7.43
CA GLU A 73 -35.86 -11.03 -8.80
C GLU A 73 -34.39 -10.54 -8.78
N SER A 74 -33.54 -11.13 -9.60
CA SER A 74 -32.13 -10.74 -9.74
C SER A 74 -32.00 -9.42 -10.52
N VAL A 75 -32.13 -8.28 -9.84
CA VAL A 75 -31.89 -6.96 -10.44
C VAL A 75 -30.38 -6.68 -10.41
N ARG A 76 -29.73 -6.69 -11.58
CA ARG A 76 -28.34 -6.24 -11.76
C ARG A 76 -28.21 -4.81 -11.22
N SER A 77 -27.36 -4.58 -10.21
CA SER A 77 -27.08 -3.23 -9.75
C SER A 77 -26.31 -2.45 -10.84
N ASP A 78 -26.79 -1.27 -11.21
CA ASP A 78 -26.16 -0.32 -12.15
C ASP A 78 -24.80 0.26 -11.65
N LYS A 79 -24.30 -0.22 -10.50
CA LYS A 79 -23.05 0.22 -9.87
C LYS A 79 -21.86 -0.57 -10.44
N PRO A 80 -20.75 0.10 -10.81
CA PRO A 80 -19.53 -0.61 -11.18
C PRO A 80 -19.03 -1.51 -10.05
N SER A 81 -18.65 -2.73 -10.40
CA SER A 81 -17.96 -3.68 -9.52
C SER A 81 -16.56 -3.19 -9.13
N PRO A 82 -15.93 -3.77 -8.09
CA PRO A 82 -14.56 -3.42 -7.71
C PRO A 82 -13.56 -3.56 -8.87
N ASP A 83 -13.63 -4.64 -9.63
CA ASP A 83 -12.77 -4.87 -10.81
C ASP A 83 -12.95 -3.75 -11.87
N GLN A 84 -14.20 -3.34 -12.12
CA GLN A 84 -14.51 -2.23 -13.03
C GLN A 84 -13.99 -0.88 -12.51
N LEU A 85 -14.04 -0.65 -11.20
CA LEU A 85 -13.50 0.56 -10.57
C LEU A 85 -11.96 0.60 -10.65
N GLU A 86 -11.29 -0.53 -10.49
CA GLU A 86 -9.84 -0.63 -10.66
C GLU A 86 -9.42 -0.35 -12.11
N ALA A 87 -10.10 -0.97 -13.08
CA ALA A 87 -9.87 -0.68 -14.49
C ALA A 87 -10.11 0.79 -14.83
N ALA A 88 -11.16 1.40 -14.26
CA ALA A 88 -11.42 2.83 -14.39
C ALA A 88 -10.33 3.70 -13.76
N CYS A 89 -9.79 3.29 -12.60
CA CYS A 89 -8.69 3.97 -11.94
C CYS A 89 -7.41 3.96 -12.80
N GLU A 90 -7.07 2.80 -13.39
CA GLU A 90 -5.89 2.66 -14.26
C GLU A 90 -6.00 3.51 -15.53
N LEU A 91 -7.20 3.57 -16.15
CA LEU A 91 -7.42 4.41 -17.32
C LEU A 91 -7.45 5.90 -16.95
N ALA A 92 -8.02 6.26 -15.80
CA ALA A 92 -8.02 7.64 -15.31
C ALA A 92 -6.61 8.16 -15.02
N MET A 93 -5.75 7.31 -14.43
CA MET A 93 -4.34 7.60 -14.23
C MET A 93 -3.63 7.86 -15.56
N GLN A 94 -3.83 7.01 -16.58
CA GLN A 94 -3.23 7.19 -17.90
C GLN A 94 -3.68 8.50 -18.58
N VAL A 95 -4.95 8.86 -18.44
CA VAL A 95 -5.47 10.15 -18.93
C VAL A 95 -4.84 11.32 -18.19
N HIS A 96 -4.68 11.22 -16.86
CA HIS A 96 -4.06 12.27 -16.06
C HIS A 96 -2.58 12.48 -16.40
N GLU A 97 -1.84 11.40 -16.62
CA GLU A 97 -0.42 11.40 -17.03
C GLU A 97 -0.22 11.77 -18.51
N ASN A 98 -1.30 12.06 -19.26
CA ASN A 98 -1.28 12.32 -20.70
C ASN A 98 -0.70 11.15 -21.54
N THR A 99 -0.75 9.93 -21.03
CA THR A 99 -0.31 8.72 -21.77
C THR A 99 -1.45 8.07 -22.56
N MET A 100 -2.68 8.53 -22.38
CA MET A 100 -3.86 8.11 -23.14
C MET A 100 -4.85 9.26 -23.33
N PRO A 101 -5.43 9.47 -24.53
CA PRO A 101 -6.52 10.41 -24.73
C PRO A 101 -7.77 10.06 -23.91
N ARG A 102 -8.49 11.08 -23.42
CA ARG A 102 -9.74 10.88 -22.67
C ARG A 102 -10.80 10.12 -23.49
N SER A 103 -10.88 10.37 -24.80
CA SER A 103 -11.79 9.68 -25.72
C SER A 103 -11.56 8.17 -25.74
N ASP A 104 -10.29 7.76 -25.71
CA ASP A 104 -9.90 6.35 -25.84
C ASP A 104 -10.16 5.63 -24.51
N ALA A 105 -9.88 6.29 -23.39
CA ALA A 105 -10.24 5.78 -22.07
C ALA A 105 -11.76 5.59 -21.92
N MET A 106 -12.56 6.54 -22.41
CA MET A 106 -14.02 6.43 -22.45
C MET A 106 -14.48 5.22 -23.29
N ALA A 107 -13.92 5.06 -24.49
CA ALA A 107 -14.24 3.95 -25.39
C ALA A 107 -13.90 2.58 -24.75
N LYS A 108 -12.76 2.47 -24.05
CA LYS A 108 -12.38 1.24 -23.34
C LYS A 108 -13.28 0.95 -22.14
N LEU A 109 -13.63 1.96 -21.36
CA LEU A 109 -14.55 1.78 -20.23
C LEU A 109 -15.93 1.30 -20.69
N PHE A 110 -16.41 1.81 -21.81
CA PHE A 110 -17.67 1.37 -22.39
C PHE A 110 -17.56 -0.04 -23.01
N GLY A 111 -16.61 -0.24 -23.92
CA GLY A 111 -16.51 -1.46 -24.72
C GLY A 111 -15.95 -2.68 -23.98
N GLU A 112 -14.91 -2.50 -23.15
CA GLU A 112 -14.23 -3.61 -22.46
C GLU A 112 -14.83 -3.85 -21.07
N GLN A 113 -15.20 -2.78 -20.36
CA GLN A 113 -15.67 -2.86 -18.97
C GLN A 113 -17.20 -2.80 -18.85
N GLY A 114 -17.94 -2.48 -19.93
CA GLY A 114 -19.40 -2.36 -19.89
C GLY A 114 -19.91 -1.21 -19.00
N ILE A 115 -19.08 -0.20 -18.75
CA ILE A 115 -19.44 0.98 -17.94
C ILE A 115 -20.09 2.02 -18.84
N LYS A 116 -21.28 2.50 -18.48
CA LYS A 116 -22.00 3.56 -19.22
C LYS A 116 -21.11 4.81 -19.37
N GLU A 117 -21.18 5.47 -20.53
CA GLU A 117 -20.35 6.64 -20.82
C GLU A 117 -20.48 7.77 -19.79
N SER A 118 -21.70 8.03 -19.30
CA SER A 118 -21.94 9.03 -18.26
C SER A 118 -21.18 8.69 -16.97
N THR A 119 -21.20 7.43 -16.55
CA THR A 119 -20.45 6.92 -15.40
C THR A 119 -18.95 6.97 -15.65
N ALA A 120 -18.48 6.52 -16.82
CA ALA A 120 -17.06 6.59 -17.20
C ALA A 120 -16.52 8.02 -17.13
N SER A 121 -17.27 9.00 -17.66
CA SER A 121 -16.89 10.40 -17.63
C SER A 121 -16.76 10.95 -16.20
N VAL A 122 -17.70 10.58 -15.32
CA VAL A 122 -17.67 10.91 -13.89
C VAL A 122 -16.44 10.33 -13.22
N LEU A 123 -16.14 9.04 -13.43
CA LEU A 123 -14.97 8.38 -12.84
C LEU A 123 -13.68 9.11 -13.27
N LEU A 124 -13.47 9.30 -14.58
CA LEU A 124 -12.28 9.99 -15.08
C LEU A 124 -12.16 11.42 -14.53
N ASN A 125 -13.26 12.16 -14.36
CA ASN A 125 -13.23 13.50 -13.75
C ASN A 125 -12.91 13.46 -12.25
N ASN A 126 -13.47 12.52 -11.51
CA ASN A 126 -13.24 12.41 -10.07
C ASN A 126 -11.78 12.09 -9.75
N TYR A 127 -11.13 11.23 -10.55
CA TYR A 127 -9.68 11.00 -10.44
C TYR A 127 -8.88 12.29 -10.64
N ARG A 128 -9.18 13.04 -11.72
CA ARG A 128 -8.54 14.34 -11.98
C ARG A 128 -8.73 15.29 -10.81
N CYS A 129 -9.93 15.34 -10.22
CA CYS A 129 -10.21 16.18 -9.06
C CYS A 129 -9.34 15.81 -7.85
N LEU A 130 -9.19 14.51 -7.55
CA LEU A 130 -8.30 14.04 -6.48
C LEU A 130 -6.84 14.44 -6.73
N ALA A 131 -6.33 14.21 -7.93
CA ALA A 131 -4.94 14.51 -8.30
C ALA A 131 -4.63 16.02 -8.31
N THR A 132 -5.63 16.85 -8.64
CA THR A 132 -5.49 18.32 -8.70
C THR A 132 -5.94 19.05 -7.43
N GLY A 133 -6.55 18.36 -6.48
CA GLY A 133 -7.15 18.96 -5.28
C GLY A 133 -8.38 19.83 -5.57
N THR A 134 -9.02 19.66 -6.73
CA THR A 134 -10.24 20.40 -7.09
C THR A 134 -11.48 19.74 -6.50
N GLU A 135 -12.49 20.56 -6.15
CA GLU A 135 -13.76 20.09 -5.56
C GLU A 135 -14.46 19.06 -6.47
N ILE A 136 -14.79 17.89 -5.92
CA ILE A 136 -15.55 16.86 -6.62
C ILE A 136 -17.04 17.18 -6.52
N ARG A 137 -17.71 17.30 -7.66
CA ARG A 137 -19.15 17.61 -7.75
C ARG A 137 -20.00 16.47 -8.32
N SER A 138 -19.34 15.37 -8.70
CA SER A 138 -20.00 14.23 -9.35
C SER A 138 -20.02 13.02 -8.40
N PRO A 139 -21.13 12.27 -8.35
CA PRO A 139 -21.31 11.19 -7.38
C PRO A 139 -20.38 10.01 -7.67
N MET A 140 -19.89 9.38 -6.60
CA MET A 140 -19.13 8.12 -6.64
C MET A 140 -19.32 7.38 -5.32
N SER A 141 -19.20 6.06 -5.34
CA SER A 141 -19.18 5.28 -4.10
C SER A 141 -17.94 5.61 -3.26
N ALA A 142 -18.04 5.45 -1.95
CA ALA A 142 -16.90 5.62 -1.05
C ALA A 142 -15.76 4.63 -1.36
N GLU A 143 -16.12 3.41 -1.77
CA GLU A 143 -15.18 2.39 -2.23
C GLU A 143 -14.38 2.85 -3.46
N GLY A 144 -15.07 3.32 -4.51
CA GLY A 144 -14.41 3.85 -5.70
C GLY A 144 -13.50 5.05 -5.36
N MET A 145 -13.99 5.95 -4.51
CA MET A 145 -13.18 7.10 -4.06
C MET A 145 -11.93 6.66 -3.29
N ALA A 146 -12.03 5.62 -2.45
CA ALA A 146 -10.90 5.08 -1.72
C ALA A 146 -9.86 4.44 -2.65
N ILE A 147 -10.30 3.69 -3.69
CA ILE A 147 -9.41 3.13 -4.72
C ILE A 147 -8.64 4.24 -5.42
N PHE A 148 -9.34 5.31 -5.81
CA PHE A 148 -8.75 6.41 -6.57
C PHE A 148 -7.80 7.24 -5.71
N ALA A 149 -8.18 7.55 -4.47
CA ALA A 149 -7.34 8.24 -3.50
C ALA A 149 -6.04 7.45 -3.22
N ASP A 150 -6.15 6.13 -2.99
CA ASP A 150 -4.99 5.26 -2.81
C ASP A 150 -4.08 5.25 -4.05
N SER A 151 -4.64 5.30 -5.26
CA SER A 151 -3.86 5.39 -6.50
C SER A 151 -3.05 6.68 -6.57
N VAL A 152 -3.70 7.82 -6.34
CA VAL A 152 -3.04 9.14 -6.35
C VAL A 152 -1.93 9.20 -5.29
N ILE A 153 -2.20 8.78 -4.06
CA ILE A 153 -1.21 8.80 -2.96
C ILE A 153 -0.04 7.85 -3.22
N ALA A 154 -0.29 6.69 -3.82
CA ALA A 154 0.80 5.77 -4.16
C ALA A 154 1.74 6.43 -5.20
N ILE A 155 1.19 6.95 -6.29
CA ILE A 155 1.98 7.51 -7.41
C ILE A 155 2.68 8.81 -7.02
N GLU A 156 1.97 9.76 -6.42
CA GLU A 156 2.49 11.10 -6.12
C GLU A 156 3.11 11.23 -4.72
N GLY A 157 3.03 10.16 -3.92
CA GLY A 157 3.53 10.13 -2.56
C GLY A 157 2.67 10.89 -1.55
N THR A 158 3.23 11.12 -0.37
CA THR A 158 2.53 11.76 0.76
C THR A 158 2.17 13.23 0.47
N SER A 159 2.88 13.88 -0.46
CA SER A 159 2.57 15.24 -0.94
C SER A 159 1.16 15.39 -1.54
N ALA A 160 0.53 14.28 -1.95
CA ALA A 160 -0.82 14.30 -2.49
C ALA A 160 -1.92 14.31 -1.42
N LEU A 161 -1.62 13.97 -0.16
CA LEU A 161 -2.61 13.89 0.92
C LEU A 161 -3.44 15.18 1.06
N PRO A 162 -2.85 16.40 1.11
CA PRO A 162 -3.63 17.63 1.22
C PRO A 162 -4.61 17.84 0.06
N LYS A 163 -4.19 17.51 -1.18
CA LYS A 163 -5.03 17.63 -2.38
C LYS A 163 -6.21 16.67 -2.33
N VAL A 164 -5.94 15.41 -2.00
CA VAL A 164 -6.95 14.36 -1.89
C VAL A 164 -7.97 14.68 -0.78
N ILE A 165 -7.48 15.12 0.39
CA ILE A 165 -8.31 15.54 1.53
C ILE A 165 -9.20 16.72 1.14
N SER A 166 -8.65 17.73 0.47
CA SER A 166 -9.40 18.90 -0.03
C SER A 166 -10.52 18.49 -0.98
N ALA A 167 -10.21 17.66 -1.98
CA ALA A 167 -11.18 17.21 -2.97
C ALA A 167 -12.36 16.42 -2.35
N ILE A 168 -12.08 15.52 -1.40
CA ILE A 168 -13.10 14.72 -0.70
C ILE A 168 -13.90 15.58 0.30
N THR A 169 -13.25 16.52 0.98
CA THR A 169 -13.95 17.50 1.83
C THR A 169 -14.94 18.32 1.01
N GLY A 170 -14.51 18.77 -0.17
CA GLY A 170 -15.35 19.43 -1.15
C GLY A 170 -16.56 18.60 -1.56
N PHE A 171 -16.36 17.31 -1.84
CA PHE A 171 -17.47 16.38 -2.14
C PHE A 171 -18.50 16.33 -1.02
N ILE A 172 -18.06 16.16 0.23
CA ILE A 172 -18.95 16.06 1.40
C ILE A 172 -19.76 17.35 1.55
N HIS A 173 -19.12 18.51 1.41
CA HIS A 173 -19.81 19.81 1.47
C HIS A 173 -20.79 19.99 0.31
N TYR A 174 -20.43 19.58 -0.90
CA TYR A 174 -21.31 19.64 -2.06
C TYR A 174 -22.53 18.74 -1.89
N ALA A 175 -22.33 17.47 -1.50
CA ALA A 175 -23.38 16.49 -1.27
C ALA A 175 -24.38 16.93 -0.19
N ARG A 176 -23.90 17.48 0.92
CA ARG A 176 -24.76 18.05 1.97
C ARG A 176 -25.59 19.23 1.46
N ARG A 177 -24.98 20.16 0.73
CA ARG A 177 -25.67 21.36 0.25
C ARG A 177 -26.70 21.05 -0.82
N GLN A 178 -26.29 20.30 -1.84
CA GLN A 178 -27.05 20.07 -3.08
C GLN A 178 -27.97 18.86 -3.00
N TRP A 179 -27.53 17.77 -2.36
CA TRP A 179 -28.29 16.51 -2.32
C TRP A 179 -28.90 16.21 -0.96
N LYS A 180 -28.67 17.06 0.05
CA LYS A 180 -29.07 16.83 1.46
C LYS A 180 -28.60 15.46 1.97
N TYR A 181 -27.44 15.02 1.47
CA TYR A 181 -26.86 13.72 1.76
C TYR A 181 -25.60 13.87 2.60
N GLU A 182 -25.52 13.13 3.71
CA GLU A 182 -24.42 13.23 4.67
C GLU A 182 -23.11 12.59 4.20
N ALA A 183 -23.16 11.68 3.21
CA ALA A 183 -21.96 11.00 2.70
C ALA A 183 -21.10 10.32 3.77
N HIS A 184 -21.73 9.60 4.71
CA HIS A 184 -21.05 8.92 5.83
C HIS A 184 -19.82 8.10 5.41
N GLY A 185 -19.91 7.33 4.32
CA GLY A 185 -18.77 6.57 3.80
C GLY A 185 -17.58 7.45 3.38
N MET A 186 -17.84 8.63 2.81
CA MET A 186 -16.79 9.60 2.48
C MET A 186 -16.20 10.25 3.72
N GLN A 187 -17.01 10.47 4.77
CA GLN A 187 -16.49 10.99 6.04
C GLN A 187 -15.55 10.00 6.73
N VAL A 188 -15.86 8.70 6.67
CA VAL A 188 -14.95 7.64 7.15
C VAL A 188 -13.63 7.66 6.39
N LEU A 189 -13.70 7.75 5.05
CA LEU A 189 -12.51 7.87 4.20
C LEU A 189 -11.70 9.13 4.52
N LEU A 190 -12.36 10.28 4.72
CA LEU A 190 -11.71 11.54 5.06
C LEU A 190 -10.95 11.45 6.38
N ARG A 191 -11.55 10.87 7.43
CA ARG A 191 -10.86 10.67 8.72
C ARG A 191 -9.61 9.80 8.60
N ARG A 192 -9.68 8.73 7.80
CA ARG A 192 -8.51 7.88 7.50
C ARG A 192 -7.39 8.71 6.86
N LEU A 193 -7.72 9.52 5.86
CA LEU A 193 -6.74 10.32 5.11
C LEU A 193 -6.11 11.42 5.98
N GLN A 194 -6.90 12.06 6.86
CA GLN A 194 -6.39 13.03 7.83
C GLN A 194 -5.42 12.39 8.83
N ALA A 195 -5.72 11.16 9.29
CA ALA A 195 -4.79 10.41 10.14
C ALA A 195 -3.50 10.02 9.39
N ASP A 196 -3.60 9.68 8.10
CA ASP A 196 -2.45 9.41 7.24
C ASP A 196 -1.58 10.69 7.06
N GLU A 197 -2.18 11.86 6.89
CA GLU A 197 -1.48 13.16 6.82
C GLU A 197 -0.75 13.50 8.12
N GLU A 198 -1.41 13.34 9.26
CA GLU A 198 -0.79 13.54 10.58
C GLU A 198 0.37 12.57 10.82
N LEU A 199 0.21 11.30 10.43
CA LEU A 199 1.28 10.30 10.51
C LEU A 199 2.45 10.68 9.59
N SER A 200 2.18 11.16 8.38
CA SER A 200 3.23 11.61 7.46
C SER A 200 4.04 12.75 8.06
N ALA A 201 3.37 13.76 8.62
CA ALA A 201 4.05 14.90 9.26
C ALA A 201 4.90 14.45 10.47
N LYS A 202 4.42 13.46 11.24
CA LYS A 202 5.20 12.87 12.34
C LYS A 202 6.43 12.15 11.83
N LEU A 203 6.33 11.37 10.75
CA LEU A 203 7.47 10.66 10.16
C LEU A 203 8.52 11.63 9.62
N GLU A 204 8.09 12.66 8.89
CA GLU A 204 8.98 13.70 8.35
C GLU A 204 9.70 14.48 9.46
N ALA A 205 9.00 14.81 10.55
CA ALA A 205 9.60 15.44 11.72
C ALA A 205 10.62 14.54 12.42
N ILE A 206 10.37 13.22 12.45
CA ILE A 206 11.31 12.23 12.98
C ILE A 206 12.54 12.14 12.08
N GLU A 207 12.36 12.01 10.77
CA GLU A 207 13.45 11.95 9.78
C GLU A 207 14.33 13.20 9.83
N THR A 208 13.73 14.39 9.90
CA THR A 208 14.46 15.66 9.98
C THR A 208 15.23 15.78 11.30
N ALA A 209 14.61 15.41 12.43
CA ALA A 209 15.26 15.43 13.73
C ALA A 209 16.44 14.44 13.82
N PHE A 210 16.50 13.44 12.94
CA PHE A 210 17.63 12.51 12.86
C PHE A 210 18.72 12.97 11.88
N ALA A 211 18.39 13.75 10.86
CA ALA A 211 19.37 14.30 9.92
C ALA A 211 20.29 15.38 10.53
N GLU A 212 19.89 16.03 11.62
CA GLU A 212 20.64 17.12 12.27
C GLU A 212 21.79 16.64 13.20
N GLU A 213 21.82 15.37 13.62
CA GLU A 213 22.78 14.86 14.63
C GLU A 213 24.01 14.12 14.06
N ASP A 214 24.14 13.99 12.74
CA ASP A 214 25.21 13.19 12.10
C ASP A 214 26.56 13.91 11.90
N ALA A 215 26.65 15.22 12.17
CA ALA A 215 27.84 16.01 11.85
C ALA A 215 29.05 15.78 12.78
N ASP A 216 28.88 15.21 13.99
CA ASP A 216 29.92 15.22 15.05
C ASP A 216 30.32 13.84 15.62
N PHE A 217 29.90 12.72 15.02
CA PHE A 217 30.20 11.39 15.58
C PHE A 217 31.67 10.96 15.34
N ARG A 218 32.53 11.09 16.37
CA ARG A 218 33.88 10.51 16.43
C ARG A 218 33.87 9.14 17.13
N ASP A 219 34.08 8.08 16.34
CA ASP A 219 34.33 6.71 16.80
C ASP A 219 35.65 6.61 17.57
N ASN A 220 35.58 6.21 18.85
CA ASN A 220 36.72 6.07 19.77
C ASN A 220 37.11 4.60 20.05
N GLY A 221 36.66 3.64 19.23
CA GLY A 221 37.26 2.30 19.18
C GLY A 221 37.00 1.35 20.37
N THR A 222 36.01 1.62 21.22
CA THR A 222 35.55 0.65 22.24
C THR A 222 34.32 -0.13 21.76
N PRO A 223 34.30 -1.48 21.87
CA PRO A 223 33.19 -2.28 21.37
C PRO A 223 31.98 -2.08 22.28
N SER A 224 30.98 -1.36 21.80
CA SER A 224 29.70 -1.28 22.45
C SER A 224 28.56 -1.48 21.46
N THR A 225 27.62 -2.32 21.89
CA THR A 225 26.22 -2.39 21.48
C THR A 225 25.88 -3.04 20.12
N VAL A 226 24.98 -4.04 20.15
CA VAL A 226 24.40 -4.79 19.01
C VAL A 226 23.23 -4.03 18.36
N ARG A 227 23.43 -3.50 17.14
CA ARG A 227 22.50 -2.62 16.38
C ARG A 227 21.17 -3.27 16.08
N ARG A 228 20.07 -2.49 16.13
CA ARG A 228 18.75 -2.91 15.65
C ARG A 228 18.04 -1.76 14.92
N GLU A 229 17.65 -2.02 13.68
CA GLU A 229 16.93 -1.11 12.78
C GLU A 229 15.44 -0.98 13.14
N VAL A 230 14.85 0.21 12.93
CA VAL A 230 13.39 0.45 13.06
C VAL A 230 12.80 0.80 11.69
N TRP A 231 11.99 -0.10 11.14
CA TRP A 231 11.31 0.08 9.86
C TRP A 231 9.92 0.68 10.07
N ALA A 232 9.74 1.96 9.73
CA ALA A 232 8.42 2.61 9.70
C ALA A 232 7.85 2.61 8.28
N ARG A 233 6.63 2.09 8.10
CA ARG A 233 5.93 2.08 6.81
C ARG A 233 4.99 3.29 6.75
N GLY A 234 5.33 4.28 5.91
CA GLY A 234 4.53 5.49 5.75
C GLY A 234 3.26 5.33 4.90
N PRO A 235 2.41 6.38 4.81
CA PRO A 235 1.14 6.34 4.09
C PRO A 235 1.25 5.96 2.60
N GLN A 236 2.31 6.40 1.92
CA GLN A 236 2.57 6.02 0.51
C GLN A 236 2.73 4.49 0.36
N HIS A 237 3.52 3.85 1.24
CA HIS A 237 3.69 2.41 1.23
C HIS A 237 2.37 1.70 1.59
N ALA A 238 1.58 2.25 2.52
CA ALA A 238 0.26 1.71 2.85
C ALA A 238 -0.69 1.75 1.64
N ALA A 239 -0.69 2.84 0.87
CA ALA A 239 -1.46 2.99 -0.35
C ALA A 239 -1.00 2.00 -1.45
N PHE A 240 0.32 1.91 -1.69
CA PHE A 240 0.92 0.91 -2.57
C PHE A 240 0.51 -0.52 -2.20
N ARG A 241 0.62 -0.88 -0.92
CA ARG A 241 0.21 -2.20 -0.41
C ARG A 241 -1.26 -2.47 -0.73
N ARG A 242 -2.16 -1.53 -0.44
CA ARG A 242 -3.60 -1.71 -0.73
C ARG A 242 -3.86 -1.93 -2.22
N ARG A 243 -3.14 -1.23 -3.10
CA ARG A 243 -3.22 -1.44 -4.56
C ARG A 243 -2.78 -2.83 -4.98
N LEU A 244 -1.68 -3.36 -4.41
CA LEU A 244 -1.23 -4.72 -4.73
C LEU A 244 -2.21 -5.80 -4.24
N PHE A 245 -2.77 -5.64 -3.04
CA PHE A 245 -3.77 -6.58 -2.51
C PHE A 245 -4.99 -6.66 -3.44
N ARG A 246 -5.49 -5.50 -3.86
CA ARG A 246 -6.56 -5.38 -4.85
C ARG A 246 -6.23 -6.04 -6.19
N ARG A 247 -5.11 -5.63 -6.82
CA ARG A 247 -4.63 -6.15 -8.11
C ARG A 247 -4.50 -7.67 -8.13
N TRP A 248 -3.97 -8.25 -7.06
CA TRP A 248 -3.73 -9.68 -6.98
C TRP A 248 -4.88 -10.44 -6.33
N LYS A 249 -6.01 -9.79 -6.03
CA LYS A 249 -7.22 -10.34 -5.41
C LYS A 249 -6.91 -11.10 -4.12
N ASP A 250 -6.20 -10.44 -3.22
CA ASP A 250 -5.77 -10.95 -1.92
C ASP A 250 -5.03 -12.30 -1.99
N ALA A 251 -4.37 -12.58 -3.11
CA ALA A 251 -3.69 -13.84 -3.36
C ALA A 251 -2.25 -13.64 -3.84
N CYS A 252 -1.39 -14.59 -3.51
CA CYS A 252 0.00 -14.56 -3.96
C CYS A 252 0.08 -14.53 -5.50
N SER A 253 0.89 -13.64 -6.05
CA SER A 253 1.11 -13.46 -7.49
C SER A 253 1.77 -14.66 -8.18
N VAL A 254 2.24 -15.64 -7.40
CA VAL A 254 2.89 -16.86 -7.89
C VAL A 254 2.02 -18.08 -7.62
N HIS A 255 1.52 -18.24 -6.39
CA HIS A 255 0.76 -19.42 -5.99
C HIS A 255 -0.75 -19.31 -6.23
N GLY A 256 -1.28 -18.11 -6.49
CA GLY A 256 -2.72 -17.85 -6.56
C GLY A 256 -3.48 -18.09 -5.24
N SER A 257 -2.77 -18.38 -4.13
CA SER A 257 -3.33 -18.66 -2.81
C SER A 257 -3.36 -17.43 -1.92
N ALA A 258 -4.41 -17.29 -1.10
CA ALA A 258 -4.53 -16.20 -0.14
C ALA A 258 -3.53 -16.29 1.04
N CYS A 259 -2.88 -17.45 1.21
CA CYS A 259 -1.91 -17.70 2.29
C CYS A 259 -2.44 -17.29 3.69
N ASN A 260 -3.75 -17.42 3.94
CA ASN A 260 -4.42 -16.95 5.17
C ASN A 260 -4.07 -15.49 5.54
N GLY A 261 -3.94 -14.63 4.53
CA GLY A 261 -3.57 -13.22 4.69
C GLY A 261 -2.08 -12.97 4.97
N GLN A 262 -1.23 -14.02 5.00
CA GLN A 262 0.21 -13.91 5.18
C GLN A 262 0.92 -13.53 3.87
N LEU A 263 0.59 -12.34 3.39
CA LEU A 263 1.07 -11.78 2.13
C LEU A 263 1.84 -10.47 2.36
N ILE A 264 2.92 -10.33 1.60
CA ILE A 264 3.83 -9.19 1.61
C ILE A 264 3.75 -8.49 0.26
N ALA A 265 3.54 -7.17 0.31
CA ALA A 265 3.65 -6.29 -0.84
C ALA A 265 5.13 -6.01 -1.05
N SER A 266 5.76 -6.80 -1.92
CA SER A 266 7.19 -6.82 -2.17
C SER A 266 7.53 -5.90 -3.35
N HIS A 267 8.54 -5.04 -3.20
CA HIS A 267 9.02 -4.21 -4.30
C HIS A 267 9.96 -5.00 -5.20
N ILE A 268 9.84 -4.84 -6.52
CA ILE A 268 10.74 -5.48 -7.49
C ILE A 268 12.08 -4.76 -7.53
N VAL A 269 12.06 -3.46 -7.83
CA VAL A 269 13.17 -2.54 -7.64
C VAL A 269 13.05 -1.99 -6.22
N ALA A 270 14.08 -2.19 -5.40
CA ALA A 270 14.06 -1.85 -3.99
C ALA A 270 13.68 -0.37 -3.75
N TRP A 271 12.94 -0.12 -2.67
CA TRP A 271 12.41 1.18 -2.28
C TRP A 271 13.46 2.31 -2.24
N SER A 272 14.70 1.98 -1.88
CA SER A 272 15.81 2.92 -1.77
C SER A 272 16.48 3.27 -3.09
N LEU A 273 16.30 2.46 -4.15
CA LEU A 273 17.03 2.62 -5.40
C LEU A 273 16.36 3.58 -6.38
N ASP A 274 15.03 3.71 -6.32
CA ASP A 274 14.28 4.50 -7.30
C ASP A 274 12.99 5.06 -6.68
N GLU A 275 13.02 6.36 -6.35
CA GLU A 275 11.89 7.01 -5.70
C GLU A 275 10.63 7.03 -6.58
N SER A 276 10.82 7.11 -7.90
CA SER A 276 9.73 7.15 -8.88
C SER A 276 8.92 5.85 -8.93
N LEU A 277 9.51 4.74 -8.47
CA LEU A 277 8.89 3.42 -8.46
C LEU A 277 8.32 3.00 -7.10
N ARG A 278 8.42 3.84 -6.06
CA ARG A 278 8.00 3.50 -4.69
C ARG A 278 6.51 3.14 -4.57
N GLY A 279 5.66 3.83 -5.30
CA GLY A 279 4.23 3.53 -5.35
C GLY A 279 3.71 3.12 -6.73
N ASP A 280 4.61 2.86 -7.68
CA ASP A 280 4.27 2.26 -8.97
C ASP A 280 3.84 0.81 -8.74
N PRO A 281 2.57 0.44 -8.99
CA PRO A 281 2.09 -0.90 -8.70
C PRO A 281 2.74 -1.94 -9.65
N ASP A 282 3.32 -1.52 -10.78
CA ASP A 282 4.07 -2.38 -11.69
C ASP A 282 5.50 -2.65 -11.20
N ASN A 283 5.91 -1.98 -10.11
CA ASN A 283 7.12 -2.30 -9.35
C ASN A 283 6.82 -3.18 -8.12
N GLY A 284 5.69 -3.90 -8.11
CA GLY A 284 5.22 -4.63 -6.95
C GLY A 284 4.68 -6.02 -7.23
N LEU A 285 5.06 -6.98 -6.40
CA LEU A 285 4.49 -8.34 -6.36
C LEU A 285 3.85 -8.61 -5.01
N LEU A 286 2.74 -9.37 -5.00
CA LEU A 286 2.13 -9.83 -3.76
C LEU A 286 2.63 -11.25 -3.47
N LEU A 287 3.57 -11.39 -2.54
CA LEU A 287 4.27 -12.64 -2.29
C LEU A 287 3.87 -13.25 -0.94
N SER A 288 3.85 -14.58 -0.86
CA SER A 288 3.84 -15.27 0.43
C SER A 288 5.14 -14.99 1.19
N VAL A 289 5.11 -15.02 2.52
CA VAL A 289 6.29 -14.74 3.38
C VAL A 289 7.59 -15.45 2.94
N PRO A 290 7.59 -16.76 2.60
CA PRO A 290 8.82 -17.43 2.16
C PRO A 290 9.35 -16.89 0.83
N LEU A 291 8.47 -16.70 -0.15
CA LEU A 291 8.85 -16.18 -1.47
C LEU A 291 9.38 -14.75 -1.39
N ASP A 292 8.74 -13.88 -0.59
CA ASP A 292 9.23 -12.52 -0.35
C ASP A 292 10.65 -12.53 0.20
N SER A 293 10.91 -13.32 1.25
CA SER A 293 12.24 -13.41 1.86
C SER A 293 13.31 -13.94 0.91
N LEU A 294 12.96 -14.82 -0.03
CA LEU A 294 13.89 -15.32 -1.04
C LEU A 294 14.10 -14.28 -2.16
N PHE A 295 13.03 -13.62 -2.56
CA PHE A 295 13.04 -12.64 -3.65
C PHE A 295 13.85 -11.40 -3.27
N ASP A 296 13.60 -10.81 -2.11
CA ASP A 296 14.30 -9.63 -1.59
C ASP A 296 15.83 -9.83 -1.46
N ARG A 297 16.25 -11.08 -1.21
CA ARG A 297 17.66 -11.47 -1.15
C ARG A 297 18.25 -11.88 -2.50
N GLY A 298 17.50 -11.78 -3.58
CA GLY A 298 17.91 -12.22 -4.91
C GLY A 298 18.11 -13.74 -5.03
N LEU A 299 17.59 -14.56 -4.12
CA LEU A 299 17.70 -16.03 -4.19
C LEU A 299 16.72 -16.64 -5.20
N ILE A 300 15.64 -15.93 -5.50
CA ILE A 300 14.74 -16.21 -6.62
C ILE A 300 14.50 -14.92 -7.42
N SER A 301 14.14 -15.07 -8.68
CA SER A 301 13.58 -14.01 -9.52
C SER A 301 12.64 -14.64 -10.55
N PHE A 302 12.26 -13.91 -11.59
CA PHE A 302 11.43 -14.42 -12.68
C PHE A 302 12.06 -14.04 -14.02
N ASP A 303 11.95 -14.89 -15.04
CA ASP A 303 12.39 -14.61 -16.40
C ASP A 303 11.36 -13.79 -17.19
N ASN A 304 11.60 -13.61 -18.48
CA ASN A 304 10.74 -12.81 -19.37
C ASN A 304 9.38 -13.48 -19.66
N ASP A 305 9.28 -14.79 -19.43
CA ASP A 305 8.01 -15.53 -19.50
C ASP A 305 7.27 -15.53 -18.14
N GLY A 306 7.90 -14.96 -17.12
CA GLY A 306 7.41 -14.92 -15.74
C GLY A 306 7.62 -16.24 -14.99
N VAL A 307 8.44 -17.15 -15.52
CA VAL A 307 8.80 -18.40 -14.85
C VAL A 307 9.86 -18.11 -13.79
N LEU A 308 9.72 -18.72 -12.62
CA LEU A 308 10.62 -18.53 -11.50
C LEU A 308 12.02 -19.03 -11.85
N VAL A 309 13.01 -18.17 -11.69
CA VAL A 309 14.43 -18.48 -11.85
C VAL A 309 15.06 -18.57 -10.47
N ARG A 310 15.71 -19.70 -10.18
CA ARG A 310 16.38 -19.96 -8.91
C ARG A 310 17.86 -19.59 -8.99
N SER A 311 18.37 -18.90 -7.97
CA SER A 311 19.80 -18.66 -7.81
C SER A 311 20.57 -19.97 -7.60
N ARG A 312 21.79 -20.06 -8.14
CA ARG A 312 22.70 -21.20 -7.88
C ARG A 312 23.07 -21.35 -6.40
N LYS A 313 22.90 -20.29 -5.60
CA LYS A 313 23.17 -20.27 -4.14
C LYS A 313 22.02 -20.83 -3.30
N LEU A 314 20.84 -21.03 -3.87
CA LEU A 314 19.70 -21.65 -3.18
C LEU A 314 19.64 -23.12 -3.61
N ASP A 315 20.07 -24.07 -2.78
CA ASP A 315 20.01 -25.49 -3.15
C ASP A 315 18.57 -25.99 -3.33
N ALA A 316 18.40 -27.08 -4.08
CA ALA A 316 17.08 -27.58 -4.45
C ALA A 316 16.26 -28.13 -3.27
N GLY A 317 16.92 -28.68 -2.25
CA GLY A 317 16.25 -29.20 -1.05
C GLY A 317 15.66 -28.06 -0.23
N THR A 318 16.47 -27.03 0.02
CA THR A 318 16.05 -25.79 0.69
C THR A 318 14.99 -25.04 -0.11
N ALA A 319 15.14 -24.94 -1.43
CA ALA A 319 14.14 -24.35 -2.31
C ALA A 319 12.76 -25.02 -2.13
N LYS A 320 12.72 -26.36 -2.18
CA LYS A 320 11.50 -27.14 -1.97
C LYS A 320 10.91 -26.91 -0.58
N HIS A 321 11.74 -26.81 0.46
CA HIS A 321 11.29 -26.53 1.82
C HIS A 321 10.57 -25.17 1.94
N PHE A 322 11.04 -24.16 1.20
CA PHE A 322 10.40 -22.85 1.11
C PHE A 322 9.26 -22.76 0.09
N GLY A 323 8.83 -23.90 -0.47
CA GLY A 323 7.73 -23.96 -1.44
C GLY A 323 8.13 -23.58 -2.86
N VAL A 324 9.43 -23.41 -3.15
CA VAL A 324 9.92 -23.20 -4.51
C VAL A 324 10.00 -24.54 -5.22
N VAL A 325 8.97 -24.84 -6.01
CA VAL A 325 8.86 -26.05 -6.84
C VAL A 325 9.02 -25.72 -8.33
N SER A 326 9.17 -26.75 -9.15
CA SER A 326 9.24 -26.63 -10.61
C SER A 326 8.03 -25.86 -11.17
N ASP A 327 8.26 -25.10 -12.24
CA ASP A 327 7.21 -24.46 -13.06
C ASP A 327 6.39 -23.34 -12.39
N LEU A 328 6.76 -22.92 -11.17
CA LEU A 328 6.19 -21.73 -10.56
C LEU A 328 6.38 -20.53 -11.47
N ARG A 329 5.30 -19.76 -11.65
CA ARG A 329 5.28 -18.60 -12.54
C ARG A 329 4.34 -17.54 -12.01
N LEU A 330 4.49 -16.34 -12.53
CA LEU A 330 3.58 -15.25 -12.23
C LEU A 330 2.21 -15.47 -12.88
N GLU A 331 1.15 -15.19 -12.12
CA GLU A 331 -0.26 -15.30 -12.52
C GLU A 331 -0.64 -14.16 -13.48
N TRP A 332 -0.17 -14.25 -14.73
CA TRP A 332 -0.38 -13.19 -15.71
C TRP A 332 -1.81 -13.01 -16.21
N ASN A 333 -2.68 -13.99 -15.97
CA ASN A 333 -4.11 -13.91 -16.25
C ASN A 333 -4.81 -12.73 -15.56
N ARG A 334 -4.23 -12.22 -14.45
CA ARG A 334 -4.77 -11.09 -13.66
C ARG A 334 -4.19 -9.73 -14.06
N ILE A 335 -3.24 -9.69 -14.99
CA ILE A 335 -2.44 -8.52 -15.29
C ILE A 335 -2.61 -8.13 -16.76
N THR A 336 -2.82 -6.83 -17.00
CA THR A 336 -2.90 -6.31 -18.37
C THR A 336 -1.57 -6.47 -19.10
N ARG A 337 -1.60 -6.55 -20.44
CA ARG A 337 -0.36 -6.69 -21.24
C ARG A 337 0.65 -5.57 -20.93
N ARG A 338 0.18 -4.32 -20.84
CA ARG A 338 1.02 -3.16 -20.49
C ARG A 338 1.68 -3.32 -19.12
N ALA A 339 0.91 -3.71 -18.10
CA ALA A 339 1.45 -3.90 -16.76
C ALA A 339 2.44 -5.07 -16.73
N ARG A 340 2.18 -6.15 -17.48
CA ARG A 340 3.15 -7.26 -17.66
C ARG A 340 4.47 -6.74 -18.21
N ASP A 341 4.46 -5.95 -19.28
CA ASP A 341 5.67 -5.41 -19.90
C ASP A 341 6.49 -4.55 -18.93
N ARG A 342 5.82 -3.72 -18.11
CA ARG A 342 6.48 -2.90 -17.07
C ARG A 342 7.03 -3.74 -15.91
N ILE A 343 6.27 -4.74 -15.44
CA ILE A 343 6.74 -5.69 -14.43
C ILE A 343 7.97 -6.46 -14.94
N MET A 344 7.99 -6.87 -16.21
CA MET A 344 9.16 -7.52 -16.85
C MET A 344 10.38 -6.61 -16.90
N LEU A 345 10.19 -5.33 -17.23
CA LEU A 345 11.28 -4.36 -17.21
C LEU A 345 11.86 -4.21 -15.79
N ASN A 346 11.00 -4.11 -14.77
CA ASN A 346 11.44 -4.02 -13.38
C ASN A 346 12.11 -5.32 -12.91
N LEU A 347 11.60 -6.49 -13.29
CA LEU A 347 12.22 -7.78 -12.95
C LEU A 347 13.57 -7.96 -13.60
N LYS A 348 13.77 -7.43 -14.81
CA LYS A 348 15.10 -7.37 -15.43
C LYS A 348 16.06 -6.55 -14.58
N ARG A 349 15.66 -5.35 -14.13
CA ARG A 349 16.47 -4.51 -13.21
C ARG A 349 16.81 -5.26 -11.92
N HIS A 350 15.85 -5.97 -11.34
CA HIS A 350 16.09 -6.83 -10.17
C HIS A 350 17.18 -7.89 -10.46
N ARG A 351 17.06 -8.63 -11.57
CA ARG A 351 18.09 -9.62 -11.97
C ARG A 351 19.45 -8.98 -12.19
N GLU A 352 19.51 -7.80 -12.81
CA GLU A 352 20.74 -7.02 -13.00
C GLU A 352 21.40 -6.67 -11.67
N CYS A 353 20.64 -6.13 -10.71
CA CYS A 353 21.13 -5.79 -9.36
C CYS A 353 21.71 -7.00 -8.62
N HIS A 354 21.09 -8.17 -8.76
CA HIS A 354 21.52 -9.40 -8.08
C HIS A 354 22.45 -10.29 -8.91
N SER A 355 22.76 -9.92 -10.16
CA SER A 355 23.48 -10.76 -11.13
C SER A 355 24.87 -11.18 -10.63
N ALA A 356 25.67 -10.23 -10.13
CA ALA A 356 27.02 -10.49 -9.63
C ALA A 356 27.05 -11.46 -8.45
N ALA A 357 26.04 -11.38 -7.57
CA ALA A 357 25.97 -12.21 -6.37
C ALA A 357 25.33 -13.59 -6.63
N HIS A 358 24.42 -13.71 -7.60
CA HIS A 358 23.56 -14.89 -7.75
C HIS A 358 23.67 -15.61 -9.10
N GLY A 359 24.38 -15.02 -10.06
CA GLY A 359 24.67 -15.62 -11.37
C GLY A 359 23.48 -15.67 -12.32
N TYR A 360 22.55 -14.71 -12.22
CA TYR A 360 21.45 -14.58 -13.19
C TYR A 360 22.00 -14.20 -14.57
N THR A 361 21.54 -14.88 -15.62
CA THR A 361 21.69 -14.43 -17.01
C THR A 361 20.63 -13.36 -17.27
N VAL A 362 21.08 -12.14 -17.56
CA VAL A 362 20.22 -10.96 -17.77
C VAL A 362 19.69 -10.90 -19.19
#